data_AF-A0A1F8B8C1-F1
#
_entry.id   AF-A0A1F8B8C1-F1
#
_cell.length_a   1.000
_cell.length_b   1.000
_cell.length_c   1.000
_cell.angle_alpha   90.00
_cell.angle_beta   90.00
_cell.angle_gamma   90.00
#
_symmetry.space_group_name_H-M   'P 1'
#
loop_
_entity.id
_entity.type
_entity.pdbx_description
1 polymer ?
#
loop_
_entity_poly.entity_id
_entity_poly.type
_entity_poly.pdbx_seq_one_letter_code
_entity_poly.pdbx_strand_id
1 'polypeptide(L)'
;MNYIFLHGRGGSGKDTQADLLAQELPNVLRISTGEIYRGAKSGEGEYGRFHTLVEPYIEHVDSGHFLPDSIILQMVGSVIEEKVGQGFKNFIFTGFPRTEEQQTAIDEWVKENGEKGLVQSINILYAVLEDHTRERSEKRRISDIETKGGSRYDDQPKAVESKLKSFTTLTLPMLKKLNDEGLLNVIRANRSIEEIFERTLEVIGQNSANVESSSRQRVEGEA
;
A
#
# COMPACT_ATOMS: atom_id res chain seq x y z
N MET A 1 -1.19 -17.79 -0.79
CA MET A 1 -1.75 -16.43 -0.89
C MET A 1 -0.82 -15.54 -0.09
N ASN A 2 -0.35 -14.44 -0.66
CA ASN A 2 0.57 -13.56 0.04
C ASN A 2 -0.06 -12.19 0.16
N TYR A 3 -0.11 -11.66 1.38
CA TYR A 3 -0.52 -10.30 1.68
C TYR A 3 0.73 -9.52 2.11
N ILE A 4 1.13 -8.58 1.27
CA ILE A 4 2.34 -7.79 1.44
C ILE A 4 1.91 -6.37 1.79
N PHE A 5 2.08 -5.98 3.04
CA PHE A 5 1.69 -4.66 3.55
C PHE A 5 2.88 -3.73 3.53
N LEU A 6 2.82 -2.71 2.67
CA LEU A 6 3.86 -1.70 2.51
C LEU A 6 3.50 -0.45 3.31
N HIS A 7 4.12 -0.35 4.48
CA HIS A 7 3.97 0.73 5.43
C HIS A 7 4.98 1.85 5.18
N GLY A 8 4.58 3.06 5.53
CA GLY A 8 5.48 4.21 5.49
C GLY A 8 4.75 5.53 5.28
N ARG A 9 5.41 6.59 5.72
CA ARG A 9 4.94 7.97 5.59
C ARG A 9 4.74 8.38 4.12
N GLY A 10 4.10 9.52 3.89
CA GLY A 10 4.13 10.16 2.57
C GLY A 10 5.57 10.28 2.07
N GLY A 11 5.80 10.09 0.77
CA GLY A 11 7.15 10.19 0.21
C GLY A 11 8.13 9.05 0.56
N SER A 12 7.73 7.99 1.30
CA SER A 12 8.63 6.87 1.62
C SER A 12 9.07 6.03 0.42
N GLY A 13 8.40 6.16 -0.73
CA GLY A 13 8.66 5.33 -1.92
C GLY A 13 7.84 4.04 -1.96
N LYS A 14 6.91 3.83 -1.02
CA LYS A 14 6.05 2.62 -0.98
C LYS A 14 5.32 2.32 -2.29
N ASP A 15 4.79 3.34 -2.97
CA ASP A 15 4.05 3.15 -4.23
C ASP A 15 5.00 2.72 -5.35
N THR A 16 6.19 3.32 -5.42
CA THR A 16 7.25 2.93 -6.36
C THR A 16 7.68 1.48 -6.15
N GLN A 17 7.89 1.06 -4.91
CA GLN A 17 8.26 -0.31 -4.59
C GLN A 17 7.12 -1.29 -4.87
N ALA A 18 5.86 -0.87 -4.65
CA ALA A 18 4.69 -1.67 -5.01
C ALA A 18 4.60 -1.92 -6.52
N ASP A 19 4.89 -0.91 -7.34
CA ASP A 19 4.89 -1.03 -8.80
C ASP A 19 5.97 -1.97 -9.31
N LEU A 20 7.17 -1.91 -8.73
CA LEU A 20 8.25 -2.85 -9.06
C LEU A 20 7.88 -4.29 -8.65
N LEU A 21 7.35 -4.48 -7.44
CA LEU A 21 6.90 -5.80 -6.99
C LEU A 21 5.77 -6.37 -7.86
N ALA A 22 4.87 -5.52 -8.35
CA ALA A 22 3.78 -5.94 -9.23
C ALA A 22 4.26 -6.41 -10.62
N GLN A 23 5.45 -5.99 -11.05
CA GLN A 23 6.07 -6.47 -12.30
C GLN A 23 6.73 -7.84 -12.12
N GLU A 24 7.23 -8.13 -10.93
CA GLU A 24 7.96 -9.37 -10.63
C GLU A 24 7.06 -10.53 -10.21
N LEU A 25 6.00 -10.24 -9.45
CA LEU A 25 5.18 -11.29 -8.85
C LEU A 25 4.08 -11.79 -9.82
N PRO A 26 3.90 -13.10 -9.99
CA PRO A 26 2.81 -13.62 -10.80
C PRO A 26 1.46 -13.46 -10.08
N ASN A 27 0.36 -13.30 -10.84
CA ASN A 27 -1.00 -13.24 -10.29
C ASN A 27 -1.14 -12.24 -9.13
N VAL A 28 -0.50 -11.08 -9.29
CA VAL A 28 -0.38 -10.04 -8.28
C VAL A 28 -1.36 -8.91 -8.52
N LEU A 29 -1.93 -8.40 -7.44
CA LEU A 29 -2.75 -7.20 -7.45
C LEU A 29 -2.18 -6.17 -6.47
N ARG A 30 -1.97 -4.95 -6.97
CA ARG A 30 -1.72 -3.80 -6.10
C ARG A 30 -3.05 -3.22 -5.62
N ILE A 31 -3.21 -3.10 -4.31
CA ILE A 31 -4.36 -2.46 -3.67
C ILE A 31 -3.85 -1.20 -2.96
N SER A 32 -4.12 -0.03 -3.55
CA SER A 32 -3.83 1.26 -2.93
C SER A 32 -5.11 1.90 -2.41
N THR A 33 -5.21 2.11 -1.09
CA THR A 33 -6.39 2.80 -0.52
C THR A 33 -6.50 4.25 -1.01
N GLY A 34 -5.38 4.87 -1.38
CA GLY A 34 -5.39 6.20 -2.00
C GLY A 34 -5.99 6.18 -3.42
N GLU A 35 -5.75 5.13 -4.20
CA GLU A 35 -6.34 4.97 -5.54
C GLU A 35 -7.81 4.60 -5.46
N ILE A 36 -8.16 3.67 -4.56
CA ILE A 36 -9.55 3.32 -4.27
C ILE A 36 -10.33 4.57 -3.87
N TYR A 37 -9.82 5.36 -2.92
CA TYR A 37 -10.46 6.60 -2.50
C TYR A 37 -10.62 7.59 -3.67
N ARG A 38 -9.59 7.80 -4.51
CA ARG A 38 -9.69 8.74 -5.63
C ARG A 38 -10.70 8.31 -6.69
N GLY A 39 -10.74 7.02 -7.04
CA GLY A 39 -11.75 6.50 -7.97
C GLY A 39 -13.16 6.50 -7.37
N ALA A 40 -13.29 6.18 -6.08
CA ALA A 40 -14.55 6.31 -5.36
C ALA A 40 -15.02 7.77 -5.33
N LYS A 41 -14.14 8.71 -5.02
CA LYS A 41 -14.43 10.15 -4.99
C LYS A 41 -14.91 10.67 -6.34
N SER A 42 -14.27 10.29 -7.45
CA SER A 42 -14.71 10.73 -8.78
C SER A 42 -16.02 10.07 -9.21
N GLY A 43 -16.36 8.90 -8.63
CA GLY A 43 -17.49 8.09 -9.08
C GLY A 43 -17.20 7.36 -10.41
N GLU A 44 -15.95 7.35 -10.85
CA GLU A 44 -15.54 6.82 -12.15
C GLU A 44 -14.65 5.57 -12.00
N GLY A 45 -14.61 4.77 -13.07
CA GLY A 45 -13.80 3.56 -13.15
C GLY A 45 -14.25 2.46 -12.19
N GLU A 46 -13.38 1.50 -11.95
CA GLU A 46 -13.67 0.30 -11.14
C GLU A 46 -14.11 0.64 -9.71
N TYR A 47 -13.48 1.64 -9.10
CA TYR A 47 -13.75 2.03 -7.71
C TYR A 47 -14.90 3.03 -7.55
N GLY A 48 -15.46 3.55 -8.65
CA GLY A 48 -16.62 4.43 -8.63
C GLY A 48 -17.84 3.82 -7.93
N ARG A 49 -17.93 2.48 -7.90
CA ARG A 49 -18.96 1.75 -7.14
C ARG A 49 -18.98 2.07 -5.63
N PHE A 50 -17.88 2.57 -5.07
CA PHE A 50 -17.78 2.95 -3.67
C PHE A 50 -18.10 4.43 -3.41
N HIS A 51 -18.52 5.19 -4.43
CA HIS A 51 -18.75 6.63 -4.31
C HIS A 51 -19.66 7.00 -3.14
N THR A 52 -20.83 6.37 -3.03
CA THR A 52 -21.81 6.63 -1.96
C THR A 52 -21.25 6.34 -0.56
N LEU A 53 -20.29 5.43 -0.43
CA LEU A 53 -19.63 5.14 0.85
C LEU A 53 -18.65 6.24 1.25
N VAL A 54 -18.01 6.87 0.26
CA VAL A 54 -16.91 7.83 0.46
C VAL A 54 -17.39 9.28 0.45
N GLU A 55 -18.46 9.59 -0.30
CA GLU A 55 -19.01 10.94 -0.50
C GLU A 55 -19.16 11.74 0.82
N PRO A 56 -19.70 11.18 1.92
CA PRO A 56 -19.87 11.92 3.18
C PRO A 56 -18.55 12.34 3.85
N TYR A 57 -17.43 11.77 3.44
CA TYR A 57 -16.12 11.93 4.07
C TYR A 57 -15.10 12.65 3.18
N ILE A 58 -15.48 13.08 1.97
CA ILE A 58 -14.52 13.66 1.00
C ILE A 58 -13.75 14.84 1.60
N GLU A 59 -14.45 15.81 2.21
CA GLU A 59 -13.80 16.99 2.81
C GLU A 59 -12.84 16.59 3.94
N HIS A 60 -13.23 15.61 4.76
CA HIS A 60 -12.42 15.10 5.85
C HIS A 60 -11.11 14.47 5.33
N VAL A 61 -11.21 13.63 4.30
CA VAL A 61 -10.04 12.94 3.73
C VAL A 61 -9.16 13.89 2.93
N ASP A 62 -9.74 14.82 2.16
CA ASP A 62 -9.01 15.84 1.41
C ASP A 62 -8.20 16.77 2.33
N SER A 63 -8.66 16.96 3.58
CA SER A 63 -7.91 17.69 4.62
C SER A 63 -6.76 16.89 5.26
N GLY A 64 -6.53 15.66 4.79
CA GLY A 64 -5.42 14.79 5.19
C GLY A 64 -5.75 13.77 6.28
N HIS A 65 -7.02 13.63 6.67
CA HIS A 65 -7.46 12.61 7.62
C HIS A 65 -7.77 11.28 6.91
N PHE A 66 -7.99 10.21 7.69
CA PHE A 66 -8.32 8.89 7.15
C PHE A 66 -9.84 8.70 7.12
N LEU A 67 -10.30 7.87 6.19
CA LEU A 67 -11.68 7.36 6.24
C LEU A 67 -11.88 6.55 7.53
N PRO A 68 -13.13 6.46 8.05
CA PRO A 68 -13.45 5.56 9.13
C PRO A 68 -13.06 4.11 8.80
N ASP A 69 -12.61 3.37 9.81
CA ASP A 69 -12.10 2.01 9.63
C ASP A 69 -13.14 1.08 9.01
N SER A 70 -14.41 1.19 9.40
CA SER A 70 -15.51 0.40 8.82
C SER A 70 -15.64 0.60 7.30
N ILE A 71 -15.49 1.84 6.82
CA ILE A 71 -15.59 2.18 5.40
C ILE A 71 -14.40 1.61 4.63
N ILE A 72 -13.17 1.78 5.17
CA ILE A 72 -11.97 1.22 4.56
C ILE A 72 -12.01 -0.30 4.50
N LEU A 73 -12.39 -0.96 5.60
CA LEU A 73 -12.48 -2.41 5.69
C LEU A 73 -13.52 -2.97 4.71
N GLN A 74 -14.68 -2.31 4.60
CA GLN A 74 -15.70 -2.69 3.63
C GLN A 74 -15.20 -2.60 2.18
N MET A 75 -14.57 -1.48 1.80
CA MET A 75 -14.06 -1.31 0.44
C MET A 75 -12.92 -2.28 0.12
N VAL A 76 -11.94 -2.40 1.01
CA VAL A 76 -10.79 -3.28 0.81
C VAL A 76 -11.22 -4.75 0.79
N GLY A 77 -12.06 -5.19 1.74
CA GLY A 77 -12.59 -6.56 1.78
C GLY A 77 -13.33 -6.91 0.49
N SER A 78 -14.23 -6.03 0.02
CA SER A 78 -14.95 -6.22 -1.24
C SER A 78 -14.02 -6.36 -2.45
N VAL A 79 -12.95 -5.57 -2.52
CA VAL A 79 -11.93 -5.71 -3.59
C VAL A 79 -11.21 -7.03 -3.47
N ILE A 80 -10.79 -7.44 -2.27
CA ILE A 80 -10.02 -8.67 -2.14
C ILE A 80 -10.87 -9.91 -2.48
N GLU A 81 -12.09 -10.02 -1.96
CA GLU A 81 -13.00 -11.13 -2.24
C GLU A 81 -13.24 -11.32 -3.75
N GLU A 82 -13.53 -10.23 -4.45
CA GLU A 82 -13.72 -10.25 -5.90
C GLU A 82 -12.47 -10.77 -6.63
N LYS A 83 -11.31 -10.26 -6.25
CA LYS A 83 -10.05 -10.52 -6.96
C LYS A 83 -9.49 -11.89 -6.62
N VAL A 84 -9.73 -12.40 -5.41
CA VAL A 84 -9.50 -13.82 -5.09
C VAL A 84 -10.33 -14.71 -6.01
N GLY A 85 -11.60 -14.37 -6.26
CA GLY A 85 -12.45 -15.07 -7.22
C GLY A 85 -11.94 -15.05 -8.67
N GLN A 86 -11.16 -14.03 -9.04
CA GLN A 86 -10.51 -13.89 -10.35
C GLN A 86 -9.15 -14.60 -10.43
N GLY A 87 -8.71 -15.28 -9.36
CA GLY A 87 -7.50 -16.09 -9.35
C GLY A 87 -6.22 -15.37 -8.88
N PHE A 88 -6.31 -14.12 -8.42
CA PHE A 88 -5.17 -13.43 -7.82
C PHE A 88 -4.69 -14.15 -6.54
N LYS A 89 -3.37 -14.22 -6.36
CA LYS A 89 -2.72 -14.94 -5.25
C LYS A 89 -1.76 -14.08 -4.43
N ASN A 90 -1.27 -12.98 -4.99
CA ASN A 90 -0.39 -12.04 -4.32
C ASN A 90 -1.10 -10.68 -4.26
N PHE A 91 -1.14 -10.05 -3.09
CA PHE A 91 -1.77 -8.75 -2.90
C PHE A 91 -0.80 -7.82 -2.20
N ILE A 92 -0.51 -6.68 -2.83
CA ILE A 92 0.38 -5.66 -2.32
C ILE A 92 -0.45 -4.48 -1.86
N PHE A 93 -0.49 -4.24 -0.56
CA PHE A 93 -1.27 -3.17 0.05
C PHE A 93 -0.40 -1.93 0.26
N THR A 94 -0.88 -0.79 -0.22
CA THR A 94 -0.29 0.52 0.10
C THR A 94 -1.30 1.40 0.83
N GLY A 95 -0.86 1.92 1.98
CA GLY A 95 -1.72 2.78 2.81
C GLY A 95 -2.83 2.05 3.56
N PHE A 96 -2.70 0.75 3.79
CA PHE A 96 -3.56 -0.08 4.65
C PHE A 96 -2.72 -1.25 5.19
N PRO A 97 -2.88 -1.66 6.45
CA PRO A 97 -3.64 -0.98 7.51
C PRO A 97 -2.96 0.31 8.00
N ARG A 98 -3.72 1.20 8.64
CA ARG A 98 -3.25 2.45 9.26
C ARG A 98 -3.58 2.58 10.75
N THR A 99 -4.44 1.72 11.28
CA THR A 99 -4.90 1.70 12.68
C THR A 99 -4.80 0.28 13.25
N GLU A 100 -4.83 0.14 14.57
CA GLU A 100 -4.81 -1.17 15.24
C GLU A 100 -6.09 -1.97 14.96
N GLU A 101 -7.23 -1.29 14.85
CA GLU A 101 -8.51 -1.88 14.49
C GLU A 101 -8.47 -2.47 13.08
N GLN A 102 -7.89 -1.77 12.11
CA GLN A 102 -7.67 -2.31 10.77
C GLN A 102 -6.74 -3.52 10.78
N GLN A 103 -5.65 -3.49 11.56
CA GLN A 103 -4.75 -4.64 11.70
C GLN A 103 -5.47 -5.85 12.30
N THR A 104 -6.27 -5.63 13.35
CA THR A 104 -7.05 -6.69 14.00
C THR A 104 -8.03 -7.34 13.03
N ALA A 105 -8.73 -6.54 12.23
CA ALA A 105 -9.64 -7.03 11.21
C ALA A 105 -8.92 -7.84 10.11
N ILE A 106 -7.69 -7.46 9.74
CA ILE A 106 -6.86 -8.26 8.81
C ILE A 106 -6.50 -9.60 9.45
N ASP A 107 -6.08 -9.60 10.72
CA ASP A 107 -5.67 -10.82 11.41
C ASP A 107 -6.83 -11.81 11.53
N GLU A 108 -8.04 -11.31 11.83
CA GLU A 108 -9.29 -12.08 11.83
C GLU A 108 -9.61 -12.60 10.44
N TRP A 109 -9.58 -11.75 9.42
CA TRP A 109 -9.86 -12.13 8.04
C TRP A 109 -8.87 -13.19 7.52
N VAL A 110 -7.58 -13.06 7.84
CA VAL A 110 -6.54 -14.05 7.53
C VAL A 110 -6.80 -15.37 8.27
N LYS A 111 -7.27 -15.32 9.51
CA LYS A 111 -7.59 -16.52 10.30
C LYS A 111 -8.81 -17.26 9.76
N GLU A 112 -9.84 -16.52 9.33
CA GLU A 112 -11.08 -17.07 8.79
C GLU A 112 -10.93 -17.63 7.38
N ASN A 113 -10.15 -16.94 6.52
CA ASN A 113 -9.95 -17.33 5.12
C ASN A 113 -8.67 -18.16 4.92
N GLY A 114 -7.83 -18.24 5.94
CA GLY A 114 -6.60 -19.02 5.98
C GLY A 114 -6.86 -20.48 6.29
N GLU A 115 -7.60 -21.19 5.44
CA GLU A 115 -7.56 -22.65 5.52
C GLU A 115 -6.13 -23.15 5.23
N LYS A 116 -5.49 -23.75 6.24
CA LYS A 116 -4.26 -24.56 6.19
C LYS A 116 -2.92 -23.82 5.98
N GLY A 117 -2.74 -22.64 6.57
CA GLY A 117 -1.40 -22.01 6.62
C GLY A 117 -0.85 -21.57 5.26
N LEU A 118 -1.72 -21.40 4.27
CA LEU A 118 -1.39 -20.97 2.92
C LEU A 118 -1.44 -19.44 2.73
N VAL A 119 -1.76 -18.68 3.77
CA VAL A 119 -1.80 -17.21 3.75
C VAL A 119 -0.60 -16.66 4.51
N GLN A 120 0.34 -16.03 3.82
CA GLN A 120 1.48 -15.34 4.44
C GLN A 120 1.18 -13.84 4.53
N SER A 121 1.30 -13.27 5.73
CA SER A 121 1.25 -11.82 5.95
C SER A 121 2.67 -11.30 6.14
N ILE A 122 3.08 -10.35 5.31
CA ILE A 122 4.42 -9.75 5.34
C ILE A 122 4.27 -8.25 5.52
N ASN A 123 4.72 -7.72 6.65
CA ASN A 123 4.71 -6.28 6.92
C ASN A 123 6.09 -5.68 6.68
N ILE A 124 6.16 -4.65 5.84
CA ILE A 124 7.39 -3.94 5.50
C ILE A 124 7.19 -2.46 5.76
N LEU A 125 7.99 -1.88 6.66
CA LEU A 125 8.06 -0.44 6.89
C LEU A 125 9.23 0.17 6.12
N TYR A 126 8.91 1.03 5.16
CA TYR A 126 9.87 1.95 4.55
C TYR A 126 10.07 3.16 5.44
N ALA A 127 11.11 3.12 6.28
CA ALA A 127 11.42 4.12 7.28
C ALA A 127 12.14 5.34 6.67
N VAL A 128 11.60 6.52 6.94
CA VAL A 128 12.04 7.80 6.38
C VAL A 128 11.75 8.94 7.38
N LEU A 129 12.66 9.91 7.44
CA LEU A 129 12.50 11.13 8.26
C LEU A 129 11.38 12.02 7.71
N GLU A 130 10.72 12.78 8.58
CA GLU A 130 9.60 13.65 8.16
C GLU A 130 10.01 14.71 7.14
N ASP A 131 11.24 15.22 7.23
CA ASP A 131 11.73 16.24 6.29
C ASP A 131 11.79 15.72 4.86
N HIS A 132 12.16 14.45 4.67
CA HIS A 132 12.07 13.79 3.37
C HIS A 132 10.63 13.60 2.92
N THR A 133 9.68 13.35 3.83
CA THR A 133 8.25 13.32 3.49
C THR A 133 7.81 14.67 2.93
N ARG A 134 8.12 15.76 3.63
CA ARG A 134 7.80 17.13 3.20
C ARG A 134 8.43 17.45 1.84
N GLU A 135 9.74 17.22 1.71
CA GLU A 135 10.50 17.49 0.49
C GLU A 135 9.96 16.70 -0.71
N ARG A 136 9.73 15.38 -0.56
CA ARG A 136 9.27 14.52 -1.66
C ARG A 136 7.81 14.77 -2.02
N SER A 137 6.94 15.09 -1.05
CA SER A 137 5.56 15.50 -1.33
C SER A 137 5.52 16.82 -2.10
N GLU A 138 6.36 17.79 -1.74
CA GLU A 138 6.43 19.06 -2.45
C GLU A 138 6.94 18.90 -3.88
N LYS A 139 8.03 18.13 -4.09
CA LYS A 139 8.53 17.81 -5.44
C LYS A 139 7.45 17.16 -6.31
N ARG A 140 6.68 16.23 -5.75
CA ARG A 140 5.57 15.57 -6.44
C ARG A 140 4.45 16.54 -6.78
N ARG A 141 4.07 17.41 -5.83
CA ARG A 141 3.04 18.43 -6.02
C ARG A 141 3.38 19.36 -7.19
N ILE A 142 4.62 19.84 -7.25
CA ILE A 142 5.13 20.69 -8.34
C ILE A 142 5.08 19.93 -9.67
N SER A 143 5.62 18.71 -9.71
CA SER A 143 5.63 17.89 -10.92
C SER A 143 4.22 17.56 -11.43
N ASP A 144 3.27 17.25 -10.55
CA ASP A 144 1.88 16.99 -10.93
C ASP A 144 1.20 18.25 -11.49
N ILE A 145 1.47 19.44 -10.93
CA ILE A 145 0.97 20.72 -11.48
C ILE A 145 1.49 20.93 -12.90
N GLU A 146 2.79 20.72 -13.11
CA GLU A 146 3.44 20.93 -14.41
C GLU A 146 2.98 19.92 -15.48
N THR A 147 2.77 18.66 -15.09
CA THR A 147 2.53 17.56 -16.04
C THR A 147 1.06 17.20 -16.22
N LYS A 148 0.21 17.46 -15.22
CA LYS A 148 -1.21 17.04 -15.20
C LYS A 148 -2.19 18.20 -15.07
N GLY A 149 -1.70 19.44 -14.99
CA GLY A 149 -2.53 20.63 -14.86
C GLY A 149 -3.13 20.81 -13.45
N GLY A 150 -2.64 20.06 -12.46
CA GLY A 150 -3.09 20.17 -11.07
C GLY A 150 -2.42 19.14 -10.16
N SER A 151 -2.32 19.44 -8.86
CA SER A 151 -1.85 18.50 -7.85
C SER A 151 -3.00 17.80 -7.15
N ARG A 152 -2.71 16.64 -6.56
CA ARG A 152 -3.65 15.98 -5.65
C ARG A 152 -3.93 16.87 -4.43
N TYR A 153 -5.17 16.86 -3.95
CA TYR A 153 -5.56 17.60 -2.73
C TYR A 153 -4.72 17.18 -1.52
N ASP A 154 -4.40 15.90 -1.47
CA ASP A 154 -3.73 15.28 -0.34
C ASP A 154 -2.19 15.45 -0.36
N ASP A 155 -1.66 16.16 -1.36
CA ASP A 155 -0.27 16.64 -1.44
C ASP A 155 -0.13 18.13 -1.07
N GLN A 156 -1.23 18.82 -0.73
CA GLN A 156 -1.17 20.20 -0.23
C GLN A 156 -0.45 20.28 1.12
N PRO A 157 0.34 21.33 1.41
CA PRO A 157 1.15 21.40 2.64
C PRO A 157 0.37 21.13 3.92
N LYS A 158 -0.85 21.67 4.05
CA LYS A 158 -1.72 21.42 5.21
C LYS A 158 -2.11 19.94 5.33
N ALA A 159 -2.46 19.29 4.22
CA ALA A 159 -2.81 17.87 4.20
C ALA A 159 -1.61 16.98 4.51
N VAL A 160 -0.40 17.37 4.08
CA VAL A 160 0.85 16.67 4.41
C VAL A 160 1.09 16.68 5.93
N GLU A 161 0.94 17.83 6.59
CA GLU A 161 1.09 17.91 8.05
C GLU A 161 0.00 17.11 8.79
N SER A 162 -1.26 17.19 8.35
CA SER A 162 -2.34 16.36 8.90
C SER A 162 -2.00 14.86 8.80
N LYS A 163 -1.49 14.41 7.64
CA LYS A 163 -1.08 13.02 7.43
C LYS A 163 0.11 12.61 8.28
N LEU A 164 1.10 13.48 8.45
CA LEU A 164 2.24 13.21 9.34
C LEU A 164 1.77 13.03 10.79
N LYS A 165 0.83 13.88 11.23
CA LYS A 165 0.17 13.74 12.53
C LYS A 165 -0.59 12.43 12.63
N SER A 166 -1.50 12.14 11.69
CA SER A 166 -2.28 10.88 11.69
C SER A 166 -1.39 9.63 11.64
N PHE A 167 -0.32 9.65 10.85
CA PHE A 167 0.65 8.55 10.82
C PHE A 167 1.30 8.35 12.19
N THR A 168 1.68 9.44 12.84
CA THR A 168 2.33 9.39 14.15
C THR A 168 1.37 8.94 15.25
N THR A 169 0.10 9.36 15.20
CA THR A 169 -0.88 9.07 16.25
C THR A 169 -1.59 7.73 16.07
N LEU A 170 -1.77 7.25 14.83
CA LEU A 170 -2.58 6.06 14.54
C LEU A 170 -1.71 4.91 14.01
N THR A 171 -0.82 5.20 13.06
CA THR A 171 -0.06 4.16 12.35
C THR A 171 1.18 3.73 13.10
N LEU A 172 1.92 4.64 13.74
CA LEU A 172 3.12 4.29 14.51
C LEU A 172 2.83 3.36 15.70
N PRO A 173 1.77 3.55 16.52
CA PRO A 173 1.44 2.60 17.58
C PRO A 173 1.20 1.19 17.06
N MET A 174 0.39 1.06 16.00
CA MET A 174 0.14 -0.22 15.32
C MET A 174 1.43 -0.86 14.79
N LEU A 175 2.29 -0.09 14.13
CA LEU A 175 3.59 -0.60 13.65
C LEU A 175 4.52 -0.98 14.81
N LYS A 176 4.49 -0.25 15.91
CA LYS A 176 5.27 -0.58 17.11
C LYS A 176 4.82 -1.93 17.67
N LYS A 177 3.51 -2.18 17.76
CA LYS A 177 2.97 -3.47 18.18
C LYS A 177 3.46 -4.62 17.28
N LEU A 178 3.33 -4.46 15.96
CA LEU A 178 3.85 -5.45 14.99
C LEU A 178 5.36 -5.69 15.16
N ASN A 179 6.13 -4.63 15.43
CA ASN A 179 7.57 -4.75 15.68
C ASN A 179 7.88 -5.50 16.98
N ASP A 180 7.16 -5.19 18.06
CA ASP A 180 7.33 -5.86 19.36
C ASP A 180 6.96 -7.35 19.28
N GLU A 181 6.07 -7.73 18.37
CA GLU A 181 5.67 -9.11 18.06
C GLU A 181 6.62 -9.81 17.06
N GLY A 182 7.63 -9.11 16.52
CA GLY A 182 8.56 -9.65 15.52
C GLY A 182 7.95 -9.81 14.12
N LEU A 183 6.82 -9.16 13.85
CA LEU A 183 6.05 -9.26 12.60
C LEU A 183 6.35 -8.13 11.61
N LEU A 184 7.20 -7.15 11.97
CA LEU A 184 7.54 -6.01 11.13
C LEU A 184 8.97 -6.08 10.59
N ASN A 185 9.12 -5.99 9.28
CA ASN A 185 10.41 -5.81 8.61
C ASN A 185 10.65 -4.32 8.36
N VAL A 186 11.75 -3.77 8.86
CA VAL A 186 12.07 -2.34 8.69
C VAL A 186 13.16 -2.16 7.64
N ILE A 187 12.87 -1.40 6.58
CA ILE A 187 13.80 -1.04 5.51
C ILE A 187 14.03 0.47 5.55
N ARG A 188 15.30 0.89 5.60
CA ARG A 188 15.66 2.31 5.55
C ARG A 188 15.48 2.84 4.13
N ALA A 189 14.54 3.77 3.94
CA ALA A 189 14.14 4.28 2.63
C ALA A 189 14.90 5.55 2.19
N ASN A 190 16.16 5.65 2.59
CA ASN A 190 17.11 6.71 2.23
C ASN A 190 18.21 6.24 1.26
N ARG A 191 18.01 5.07 0.66
CA ARG A 191 18.88 4.43 -0.34
C ARG A 191 18.32 4.60 -1.75
N SER A 192 19.00 4.06 -2.77
CA SER A 192 18.49 4.05 -4.14
C SER A 192 17.21 3.20 -4.25
N ILE A 193 16.45 3.39 -5.32
CA ILE A 193 15.22 2.62 -5.56
C ILE A 193 15.54 1.13 -5.67
N GLU A 194 16.63 0.81 -6.35
CA GLU A 194 17.14 -0.53 -6.61
C GLU A 194 17.59 -1.21 -5.32
N GLU A 195 18.39 -0.54 -4.48
CA GLU A 195 18.82 -1.08 -3.18
C GLU A 195 17.63 -1.38 -2.26
N ILE A 196 16.61 -0.51 -2.24
CA ILE A 196 15.39 -0.73 -1.46
C ILE A 196 14.62 -1.92 -2.02
N PHE A 197 14.56 -2.05 -3.35
CA PHE A 197 13.84 -3.11 -4.02
C PHE A 197 14.48 -4.48 -3.79
N GLU A 198 15.80 -4.59 -3.95
CA GLU A 198 16.56 -5.80 -3.64
C GLU A 198 16.31 -6.26 -2.20
N ARG A 199 16.39 -5.33 -1.23
CA ARG A 199 16.09 -5.65 0.16
C ARG A 199 14.64 -6.07 0.38
N THR A 200 13.72 -5.53 -0.40
CA THR A 200 12.30 -5.90 -0.35
C THR A 200 12.09 -7.33 -0.85
N LEU A 201 12.75 -7.71 -1.95
CA LEU A 201 12.74 -9.07 -2.50
C LEU A 201 13.26 -10.08 -1.47
N GLU A 202 14.38 -9.78 -0.81
CA GLU A 202 14.94 -10.62 0.26
C GLU A 202 13.94 -10.87 1.39
N VAL A 203 13.22 -9.83 1.82
CA VAL A 203 12.22 -9.92 2.90
C VAL A 203 11.03 -10.79 2.51
N ILE A 204 10.58 -10.71 1.25
CA ILE A 204 9.46 -11.53 0.76
C ILE A 204 9.89 -12.95 0.33
N GLY A 205 11.16 -13.32 0.55
CA GLY A 205 11.69 -14.64 0.22
C GLY A 205 11.91 -14.88 -1.27
N GLN A 206 12.05 -13.82 -2.07
CA GLN A 206 12.41 -13.89 -3.48
C GLN A 206 13.89 -13.54 -3.63
N ASN A 207 14.72 -14.49 -4.06
CA ASN A 207 16.12 -14.20 -4.42
C ASN A 207 16.18 -13.73 -5.88
N SER A 208 17.01 -12.73 -6.19
CA SER A 208 17.26 -12.23 -7.55
C SER A 208 17.67 -13.33 -8.55
N ALA A 209 18.25 -14.43 -8.06
CA ALA A 209 18.61 -15.60 -8.86
C ALA A 209 17.40 -16.43 -9.36
N ASN A 210 16.27 -16.43 -8.65
CA ASN A 210 15.02 -17.12 -9.07
C ASN A 210 14.20 -16.30 -10.07
N VAL A 211 14.47 -14.99 -10.18
CA VAL A 211 13.82 -14.07 -11.10
C VAL A 211 14.36 -14.26 -12.52
N GLU A 212 15.67 -14.48 -12.67
CA GLU A 212 16.30 -14.78 -13.97
C GLU A 212 15.89 -16.15 -14.55
N SER A 213 15.61 -17.15 -13.70
CA SER A 213 15.16 -18.46 -14.18
C SER A 213 13.71 -18.44 -14.68
N SER A 214 12.86 -17.63 -14.06
CA SER A 214 11.43 -17.52 -14.40
C SER A 214 11.19 -16.70 -15.67
N SER A 215 12.04 -15.69 -15.92
CA SER A 215 12.04 -14.91 -17.16
C SER A 215 12.60 -15.70 -18.35
N ARG A 216 13.59 -16.58 -18.14
CA ARG A 216 14.08 -17.49 -19.20
C ARG A 216 13.08 -18.57 -19.59
N GLN A 217 12.32 -19.12 -18.64
CA GLN A 217 11.28 -20.12 -18.94
C GLN A 217 10.08 -19.56 -19.73
N ARG A 218 9.79 -18.25 -19.63
CA ARG A 218 8.74 -17.62 -20.46
C ARG A 218 9.15 -17.44 -21.92
N VAL A 219 10.44 -17.27 -22.21
CA VAL A 219 10.94 -17.08 -23.58
C VAL A 219 11.06 -18.42 -24.32
N GLU A 220 11.29 -19.53 -23.62
CA GLU A 220 11.40 -20.87 -24.23
C GLU A 220 10.04 -21.56 -24.49
N GLY A 221 8.93 -20.98 -24.01
CA GLY A 221 7.57 -21.53 -24.20
C GLY A 221 6.79 -20.97 -25.39
N GLU A 222 7.34 -19.99 -26.12
CA GLU A 222 6.71 -19.34 -27.29
C GLU A 222 7.48 -19.57 -28.61
N ALA A 223 8.35 -20.60 -28.66
CA ALA A 223 9.07 -21.00 -29.88
C ALA A 223 8.56 -22.32 -30.46
#